data_AF-A0A8H6UST4-F1
#
_entry.id   AF-A0A8H6UST4-F1
#
_cell.length_a   1.000
_cell.length_b   1.000
_cell.length_c   1.000
_cell.angle_alpha   90.00
_cell.angle_beta   90.00
_cell.angle_gamma   90.00
#
_symmetry.space_group_name_H-M   'P 1'
#
loop_
_entity.id
_entity.type
_entity.pdbx_description
1 polymer ?
#
loop_
_entity_poly.entity_id
_entity_poly.type
_entity_poly.pdbx_seq_one_letter_code
_entity_poly.pdbx_strand_id
1 'polypeptide(L)'
;MDPNEEVSLEERLKSALWLSIGKIVDEETIKLGVNATPQFIGALTEMVWAQIETVSQDLEFFAKMSPECRLTWCLHRCRHAGRSTINVSDVMLLARRNEGLESILRAFVDQQREEES
;
A
#
# COMPACT_ATOMS: atom_id res chain seq x y z
N MET A 1 -4.23 -9.07 23.77
CA MET A 1 -5.13 -9.79 22.84
C MET A 1 -4.85 -11.26 23.00
N ASP A 2 -5.87 -12.11 22.91
CA ASP A 2 -5.67 -13.55 22.96
C ASP A 2 -4.95 -13.98 21.66
N PRO A 3 -3.84 -14.73 21.72
CA PRO A 3 -3.11 -15.15 20.52
C PRO A 3 -3.99 -15.85 19.49
N ASN A 4 -5.06 -16.52 19.94
CA ASN A 4 -5.98 -17.24 19.07
C ASN A 4 -6.89 -16.28 18.25
N GLU A 5 -7.18 -15.08 18.77
CA GLU A 5 -7.95 -14.07 18.06
C GLU A 5 -7.15 -13.41 16.93
N GLU A 6 -5.85 -13.20 17.13
CA GLU A 6 -4.96 -12.62 16.11
C GLU A 6 -4.78 -13.57 14.92
N VAL A 7 -4.57 -14.86 15.17
CA VAL A 7 -4.50 -15.89 14.12
C VAL A 7 -5.80 -15.97 13.33
N SER A 8 -6.95 -15.94 14.02
CA SER A 8 -8.26 -15.96 13.36
C SER A 8 -8.49 -14.71 12.49
N LEU A 9 -8.03 -13.54 12.92
CA LEU A 9 -8.14 -12.31 12.14
C LEU A 9 -7.24 -12.37 10.90
N GLU A 10 -6.00 -12.84 11.05
CA GLU A 10 -5.05 -12.99 9.94
C GLU A 10 -5.61 -13.89 8.83
N GLU A 11 -6.13 -15.07 9.20
CA GLU A 11 -6.72 -16.01 8.25
C GLU A 11 -7.90 -15.39 7.48
N ARG A 12 -8.74 -14.61 8.18
CA ARG A 12 -9.87 -13.90 7.57
C ARG A 12 -9.41 -12.83 6.58
N LEU A 13 -8.40 -12.04 6.94
CA LEU A 13 -7.84 -11.01 6.07
C LEU A 13 -7.16 -11.62 4.83
N LYS A 14 -6.37 -12.70 5.01
CA LYS A 14 -5.76 -13.43 3.90
C LYS A 14 -6.80 -14.04 2.97
N SER A 15 -7.89 -14.60 3.51
CA SER A 15 -8.99 -15.13 2.70
C SER A 15 -9.69 -14.04 1.87
N ALA A 16 -9.92 -12.86 2.47
CA ALA A 16 -10.50 -11.71 1.76
C ALA A 16 -9.55 -11.17 0.67
N LEU A 17 -8.24 -11.16 0.94
CA LEU A 17 -7.22 -10.76 -0.03
C LEU A 17 -7.18 -11.73 -1.21
N TRP A 18 -7.16 -13.04 -0.94
CA TRP A 18 -7.20 -14.08 -1.98
C TRP A 18 -8.41 -13.93 -2.91
N LEU A 19 -9.60 -13.69 -2.35
CA LEU A 19 -10.82 -13.46 -3.14
C LEU A 19 -10.70 -12.21 -4.04
N SER A 20 -10.13 -11.13 -3.51
CA SER A 20 -9.98 -9.87 -4.25
C SER A 20 -8.95 -10.02 -5.38
N ILE A 21 -7.83 -10.70 -5.10
CA ILE A 21 -6.80 -11.00 -6.10
C ILE A 21 -7.33 -11.93 -7.17
N GLY A 22 -8.10 -12.95 -6.80
CA GLY A 22 -8.73 -13.87 -7.76
C GLY A 22 -9.57 -13.11 -8.80
N LYS A 23 -10.41 -12.16 -8.36
CA LYS A 23 -11.20 -11.32 -9.27
C LYS A 23 -10.34 -10.48 -10.22
N ILE A 24 -9.29 -9.83 -9.71
CA ILE A 24 -8.38 -9.03 -10.54
C ILE A 24 -7.66 -9.91 -11.56
N VAL A 25 -7.18 -11.08 -11.14
CA VAL A 25 -6.52 -12.04 -12.02
C VAL A 25 -7.49 -12.57 -13.08
N ASP A 26 -8.73 -12.89 -12.72
CA ASP A 26 -9.76 -13.33 -13.68
C ASP A 26 -10.04 -12.24 -14.72
N GLU A 27 -10.19 -10.98 -14.32
CA GLU A 27 -10.38 -9.85 -15.24
C GLU A 27 -9.21 -9.66 -16.20
N GLU A 28 -7.97 -9.78 -15.73
CA GLU A 28 -6.77 -9.63 -16.56
C GLU A 28 -6.52 -10.84 -17.47
N THR A 29 -6.78 -12.05 -16.99
CA THR A 29 -6.60 -13.29 -17.77
C THR A 29 -7.59 -13.39 -18.93
N ILE A 30 -8.82 -12.89 -18.76
CA ILE A 30 -9.79 -12.73 -19.85
C ILE A 30 -9.23 -11.83 -20.96
N LYS A 31 -8.62 -10.68 -20.61
CA LYS A 31 -8.03 -9.74 -21.59
C LYS A 31 -6.85 -10.35 -22.34
N LEU A 32 -6.04 -11.14 -21.62
CA LEU A 32 -4.85 -11.79 -22.17
C LEU A 32 -5.17 -13.11 -22.91
N GLY A 33 -6.38 -13.65 -22.77
CA GLY A 33 -6.78 -14.93 -23.37
C GLY A 33 -6.04 -16.14 -22.79
N VAL A 34 -5.59 -16.04 -21.53
CA VAL A 34 -4.88 -17.12 -20.82
C VAL A 34 -5.67 -17.55 -19.59
N ASN A 35 -5.26 -18.63 -18.93
CA ASN A 35 -5.83 -19.05 -17.64
C ASN A 35 -4.77 -18.94 -16.54
N ALA A 36 -5.15 -18.47 -15.37
CA ALA A 36 -4.30 -18.49 -14.18
C ALA A 36 -4.48 -19.81 -13.40
N THR A 37 -3.38 -20.32 -12.86
CA THR A 37 -3.44 -21.49 -11.98
C THR A 37 -3.77 -21.08 -10.54
N PRO A 38 -4.42 -21.94 -9.74
CA PRO A 38 -4.64 -21.66 -8.32
C PRO A 38 -3.34 -21.40 -7.55
N GLN A 39 -2.25 -22.06 -7.95
CA GLN A 39 -0.92 -21.87 -7.36
C GLN A 39 -0.36 -20.47 -7.66
N PHE A 40 -0.59 -19.94 -8.87
CA PHE A 40 -0.22 -18.58 -9.22
C PHE A 40 -0.98 -17.56 -8.37
N ILE A 41 -2.30 -17.74 -8.21
CA ILE A 41 -3.14 -16.86 -7.38
C ILE A 41 -2.68 -16.92 -5.90
N GLY A 42 -2.36 -18.11 -5.40
CA GLY A 42 -1.81 -18.28 -4.05
C GLY A 42 -0.47 -17.58 -3.86
N ALA A 43 0.48 -17.76 -4.78
CA ALA A 43 1.78 -17.09 -4.75
C ALA A 43 1.66 -15.55 -4.83
N LEU A 44 0.74 -15.06 -5.67
CA LEU A 44 0.44 -13.63 -5.79
C LEU A 44 -0.17 -13.09 -4.50
N THR A 45 -1.03 -13.87 -3.83
CA THR A 45 -1.61 -13.49 -2.53
C THR A 45 -0.54 -13.32 -1.46
N GLU A 46 0.40 -14.26 -1.33
CA GLU A 46 1.51 -14.14 -0.37
C GLU A 46 2.44 -12.97 -0.70
N MET A 47 2.72 -12.73 -1.99
CA MET A 47 3.51 -11.58 -2.43
C MET A 47 2.85 -10.25 -2.04
N VAL A 48 1.55 -10.11 -2.31
CA VAL A 48 0.80 -8.89 -1.97
C VAL A 48 0.67 -8.73 -0.46
N TRP A 49 0.50 -9.82 0.29
CA TRP A 49 0.49 -9.78 1.75
C TRP A 49 1.79 -9.21 2.31
N ALA A 50 2.95 -9.71 1.86
CA ALA A 50 4.25 -9.18 2.27
C ALA A 50 4.46 -7.71 1.82
N GLN A 51 3.92 -7.33 0.66
CA GLN A 51 3.97 -5.96 0.18
C GLN A 51 3.14 -5.01 1.07
N ILE A 52 1.97 -5.44 1.54
CA ILE A 52 1.12 -4.65 2.45
C ILE A 52 1.85 -4.35 3.76
N GLU A 53 2.56 -5.33 4.32
CA GLU A 53 3.37 -5.12 5.53
C GLU A 53 4.44 -4.05 5.30
N THR A 54 5.20 -4.15 4.21
CA THR A 54 6.24 -3.19 3.85
C THR A 54 5.67 -1.78 3.65
N VAL A 55 4.56 -1.67 2.90
CA VAL A 55 3.89 -0.40 2.63
C VAL A 55 3.34 0.23 3.90
N SER A 56 2.78 -0.57 4.81
CA SER A 56 2.23 -0.08 6.07
C SER A 56 3.31 0.53 6.95
N GLN A 57 4.49 -0.12 7.03
CA GLN A 57 5.65 0.42 7.73
C GLN A 57 6.13 1.73 7.10
N ASP A 58 6.31 1.76 5.78
CA ASP A 58 6.76 2.96 5.06
C ASP A 58 5.81 4.15 5.29
N LEU A 59 4.49 3.94 5.20
CA LEU A 59 3.49 4.98 5.47
C LEU A 59 3.59 5.50 6.90
N GLU A 60 3.74 4.60 7.87
CA GLU A 60 3.90 4.98 9.27
C GLU A 60 5.18 5.80 9.50
N PHE A 61 6.30 5.40 8.89
CA PHE A 61 7.55 6.15 8.94
C PHE A 61 7.43 7.54 8.31
N PHE A 62 6.73 7.67 7.18
CA PHE A 62 6.51 8.96 6.53
C PHE A 62 5.62 9.88 7.37
N ALA A 63 4.58 9.35 8.00
CA ALA A 63 3.70 10.11 8.88
C ALA A 63 4.41 10.57 10.17
N LYS A 64 5.02 9.64 10.92
CA LYS A 64 5.46 9.87 12.33
C LYS A 64 6.61 10.84 12.52
N MET A 65 7.46 11.02 11.53
CA MET A 65 8.78 11.58 11.80
C MET A 65 8.71 13.13 11.90
N SER A 66 9.11 13.72 13.05
CA SER A 66 9.45 15.14 13.38
C SER A 66 8.59 15.88 14.42
N PRO A 67 9.15 16.20 15.61
CA PRO A 67 9.59 17.60 15.84
C PRO A 67 11.02 17.75 16.39
N GLU A 68 11.77 16.67 16.57
CA GLU A 68 13.14 16.73 17.10
C GLU A 68 14.19 16.29 16.09
N CYS A 69 14.33 17.06 14.99
CA CYS A 69 15.67 17.38 14.50
C CYS A 69 16.37 18.30 15.53
N ARG A 70 16.56 17.81 16.75
CA ARG A 70 17.33 18.50 17.79
C ARG A 70 18.78 18.12 17.51
N LEU A 71 19.51 19.06 16.89
CA LEU A 71 20.95 19.05 16.60
C LEU A 71 21.35 18.40 15.26
N THR A 72 21.42 19.30 14.26
CA THR A 72 22.43 19.41 13.21
C THR A 72 22.78 18.18 12.35
N TRP A 73 22.49 18.31 11.05
CA TRP A 73 22.98 17.54 9.88
C TRP A 73 22.11 16.40 9.29
N CYS A 74 21.01 16.78 8.62
CA CYS A 74 20.45 15.99 7.50
C CYS A 74 20.10 16.91 6.32
N LEU A 75 21.13 17.38 5.62
CA LEU A 75 21.04 18.45 4.62
C LEU A 75 20.84 17.95 3.18
N HIS A 76 20.01 16.92 2.93
CA HIS A 76 19.57 16.71 1.54
C HIS A 76 18.16 16.19 1.24
N ARG A 77 17.47 15.37 2.05
CA ARG A 77 16.06 15.01 1.70
C ARG A 77 15.26 14.28 2.78
N CYS A 78 14.97 14.90 3.93
CA CYS A 78 14.09 14.27 4.93
C CYS A 78 13.15 15.31 5.57
N ARG A 79 12.11 15.70 4.82
CA ARG A 79 10.97 16.47 5.35
C ARG A 79 9.95 15.47 5.87
N HIS A 80 10.01 15.19 7.16
CA HIS A 80 9.01 14.35 7.81
C HIS A 80 8.04 15.20 8.63
N ALA A 81 6.77 14.79 8.71
CA ALA A 81 5.64 15.65 9.08
C ALA A 81 5.18 15.58 10.56
N GLY A 82 5.70 14.68 11.39
CA GLY A 82 5.40 14.64 12.83
C GLY A 82 4.00 14.17 13.21
N ARG A 83 3.29 13.54 12.28
CA ARG A 83 1.86 13.21 12.38
C ARG A 83 1.66 11.78 12.83
N SER A 84 0.63 11.53 13.63
CA SER A 84 0.12 10.18 13.93
C SER A 84 -0.94 9.71 12.93
N THR A 85 -1.37 10.58 12.00
CA THR A 85 -2.38 10.29 10.98
C THR A 85 -1.74 10.33 9.59
N ILE A 86 -1.93 9.25 8.83
CA ILE A 86 -1.46 9.11 7.44
C ILE A 86 -2.31 9.99 6.52
N ASN A 87 -1.68 10.71 5.61
CA ASN A 87 -2.34 11.56 4.62
C ASN A 87 -1.94 11.19 3.18
N VAL A 88 -2.64 11.72 2.18
CA VAL A 88 -2.38 11.50 0.74
C VAL A 88 -0.92 11.81 0.39
N SER A 89 -0.30 12.81 1.03
CA SER A 89 1.11 13.13 0.83
C SER A 89 2.06 11.98 1.15
N ASP A 90 1.72 11.15 2.14
CA ASP A 90 2.55 10.03 2.58
C ASP A 90 2.44 8.88 1.56
N VAL A 91 1.25 8.67 0.99
CA VAL A 91 1.02 7.73 -0.11
C VAL A 91 1.78 8.18 -1.37
N MET A 92 1.77 9.48 -1.69
CA MET A 92 2.55 10.01 -2.81
C MET A 92 4.06 9.80 -2.65
N LEU A 93 4.57 9.76 -1.42
CA LEU A 93 5.99 9.46 -1.16
C LEU A 93 6.37 8.01 -1.47
N LEU A 94 5.44 7.05 -1.40
CA LEU A 94 5.69 5.67 -1.83
C LEU A 94 6.00 5.60 -3.32
N ALA A 95 5.25 6.36 -4.13
CA ALA A 95 5.35 6.31 -5.58
C ALA A 95 6.55 7.09 -6.17
N ARG A 96 7.28 7.86 -5.35
CA ARG A 96 8.37 8.76 -5.80
C ARG A 96 9.49 8.11 -6.61
N ARG A 97 9.63 6.79 -6.54
CA ARG A 97 10.67 6.02 -7.25
C ARG A 97 10.18 5.48 -8.61
N ASN A 98 8.91 5.65 -8.93
CA ASN A 98 8.29 5.19 -10.17
C ASN A 98 7.40 6.32 -10.72
N GLU A 99 7.93 7.06 -11.69
CA GLU A 99 7.27 8.23 -12.29
C GLU A 99 5.90 7.87 -12.90
N GLY A 100 5.77 6.68 -13.50
CA GLY A 100 4.51 6.20 -14.07
C GLY A 100 3.44 5.95 -13.01
N LEU A 101 3.81 5.26 -11.92
CA LEU A 101 2.93 5.04 -10.78
C LEU A 101 2.55 6.36 -10.11
N GLU A 102 3.51 7.28 -9.95
CA GLU A 102 3.25 8.60 -9.40
C GLU A 102 2.23 9.37 -10.24
N SER A 103 2.37 9.35 -11.57
CA SER A 103 1.41 10.00 -12.47
C SER A 103 0.00 9.43 -12.36
N ILE A 104 -0.14 8.11 -12.30
CA ILE A 104 -1.45 7.44 -12.18
C ILE A 104 -2.11 7.82 -10.84
N LEU A 105 -1.36 7.79 -9.74
CA LEU A 105 -1.89 8.14 -8.42
C LEU A 105 -2.26 9.63 -8.32
N ARG A 106 -1.51 10.54 -8.96
CA ARG A 106 -1.88 11.96 -9.03
C ARG A 106 -3.22 12.16 -9.74
N ALA A 107 -3.39 11.55 -10.91
CA ALA A 107 -4.65 11.64 -11.65
C ALA A 107 -5.84 11.11 -10.82
N PHE A 108 -5.64 10.01 -10.10
CA PHE A 108 -6.66 9.45 -9.21
C PHE A 108 -7.01 10.40 -8.04
N VAL A 109 -6.01 11.01 -7.41
CA VAL A 109 -6.23 11.99 -6.32
C VAL A 109 -6.97 13.22 -6.84
N ASP A 110 -6.61 13.73 -8.01
CA ASP A 110 -7.28 14.89 -8.60
C ASP A 110 -8.75 14.57 -8.92
N GLN A 111 -9.05 13.39 -9.47
CA GLN A 111 -10.41 12.92 -9.69
C GLN A 111 -11.23 12.86 -8.39
N GLN A 112 -10.68 12.30 -7.30
CA GLN A 112 -11.40 12.23 -6.03
C GLN A 112 -11.73 13.61 -5.45
N ARG A 113 -10.83 14.59 -5.64
CA ARG A 113 -11.07 15.98 -5.19
C ARG A 113 -12.15 16.68 -5.98
N GLU A 114 -12.28 16.35 -7.27
CA GLU A 114 -13.36 16.84 -8.13
C GLU A 114 -14.71 16.24 -7.74
N GLU A 115 -14.75 14.94 -7.38
CA GLU A 115 -15.97 14.25 -6.92
C GLU A 115 -16.47 14.74 -5.55
N GLU A 116 -15.57 15.23 -4.70
CA GLU A 116 -15.89 15.78 -3.37
C GLU A 116 -16.31 17.27 -3.38
N SER A 117 -16.18 17.97 -4.51
CA SER A 117 -16.46 19.42 -4.67
C SER A 117 -17.87 19.70 -5.18
#